data_AF-A0A543CGB1-F1
#
_entry.id   AF-A0A543CGB1-F1
#
_cell.length_a   1.000
_cell.length_b   1.000
_cell.length_c   1.000
_cell.angle_alpha   90.00
_cell.angle_beta   90.00
_cell.angle_gamma   90.00
#
_symmetry.space_group_name_H-M   'P 1'
#
loop_
_entity.id
_entity.type
_entity.pdbx_description
1 polymer ?
#
loop_
_entity_poly.entity_id
_entity_poly.type
_entity_poly.pdbx_seq_one_letter_code
_entity_poly.pdbx_strand_id
1 'polypeptide(L)'
;MAAGRMSALSLPIESRSGAEFRAYARRTPVFTLSAGRVLVSLTLPERLRAEHVQFARMLAEQATAYAIEVERLYRNGGAARRAA
;
A
#
# COMPACT_ATOMS: atom_id res chain seq x y z
N MET A 1 8.97 3.16 -34.83
CA MET A 1 8.41 3.64 -33.55
C MET A 1 8.54 2.51 -32.53
N ALA A 2 9.60 2.48 -31.72
CA ALA A 2 9.79 1.42 -30.74
C ALA A 2 8.75 1.56 -29.63
N ALA A 3 7.87 0.57 -29.49
CA ALA A 3 6.94 0.46 -28.37
C ALA A 3 7.76 0.47 -27.07
N GLY A 4 7.67 1.57 -26.30
CA GLY A 4 8.43 1.73 -25.07
C GLY A 4 8.15 0.57 -24.13
N ARG A 5 9.19 -0.11 -23.65
CA ARG A 5 9.10 -1.25 -22.73
C ARG A 5 8.25 -0.88 -21.52
N MET A 6 7.06 -1.46 -21.42
CA MET A 6 6.23 -1.40 -20.23
C MET A 6 6.87 -2.31 -19.18
N SER A 7 7.31 -1.75 -18.06
CA SER A 7 7.83 -2.53 -16.94
C SER A 7 6.74 -2.59 -15.87
N ALA A 8 6.28 -3.81 -15.58
CA ALA A 8 5.39 -4.08 -14.47
C ALA A 8 6.16 -4.90 -13.42
N LEU A 9 6.16 -4.43 -12.18
CA LEU A 9 6.74 -5.15 -11.05
C LEU A 9 5.62 -5.47 -10.06
N SER A 10 5.37 -6.76 -9.83
CA SER A 10 4.40 -7.21 -8.85
C SER A 10 5.12 -7.95 -7.72
N LEU A 11 4.93 -7.49 -6.48
CA LEU A 11 5.44 -8.14 -5.28
C LEU A 11 4.27 -8.68 -4.44
N PRO A 12 4.18 -10.00 -4.23
CA PRO A 12 3.29 -10.52 -3.20
C PRO A 12 3.83 -10.08 -1.83
N ILE A 13 2.96 -9.50 -1.00
CA ILE A 13 3.33 -9.04 0.34
C ILE A 13 2.89 -10.08 1.38
N GLU A 14 1.69 -10.65 1.22
CA GLU A 14 1.14 -11.80 1.97
C GLU A 14 0.13 -12.57 1.09
N SER A 15 -0.46 -13.67 1.60
CA SER A 15 -1.35 -14.56 0.84
C SER A 15 -2.60 -13.89 0.22
N ARG A 16 -2.95 -12.67 0.65
CA ARG A 16 -4.06 -11.86 0.10
C ARG A 16 -3.71 -10.40 -0.16
N SER A 17 -2.42 -10.06 -0.13
CA SER A 17 -1.96 -8.70 -0.38
C SER A 17 -0.88 -8.66 -1.46
N GLY A 18 -0.94 -7.64 -2.30
CA GLY A 18 -0.02 -7.47 -3.42
C GLY A 18 0.28 -6.01 -3.69
N ALA A 19 1.49 -5.75 -4.18
CA ALA A 19 1.87 -4.48 -4.76
C ALA A 19 2.08 -4.65 -6.25
N GLU A 20 1.58 -3.72 -7.07
CA GLU A 20 1.84 -3.64 -8.51
C GLU A 20 2.34 -2.24 -8.86
N PHE A 21 3.50 -2.16 -9.50
CA PHE A 21 4.02 -0.95 -10.13
C PHE A 21 3.88 -1.06 -11.64
N ARG A 22 3.21 -0.10 -12.28
CA ARG A 22 3.10 0.00 -13.74
C ARG A 22 3.75 1.30 -14.22
N ALA A 23 4.88 1.16 -14.91
CA ALA A 23 5.51 2.27 -15.61
C ALA A 23 4.93 2.43 -17.02
N TYR A 24 4.56 3.66 -17.37
CA TYR A 24 4.10 4.04 -18.71
C TYR A 24 5.12 4.95 -19.37
N ALA A 25 5.35 4.78 -20.67
CA ALA A 25 6.38 5.54 -21.38
C ALA A 25 6.06 7.05 -21.56
N ARG A 26 4.79 7.44 -21.44
CA ARG A 26 4.32 8.83 -21.67
C ARG A 26 3.20 9.26 -20.71
N ARG A 27 3.11 8.61 -19.54
CA ARG A 27 2.10 8.90 -18.52
C ARG A 27 2.71 8.69 -17.14
N THR A 28 2.16 9.38 -16.14
CA THR A 28 2.58 9.22 -14.75
C THR A 28 2.46 7.74 -14.33
N PRO A 29 3.52 7.14 -13.77
CA PRO A 29 3.48 5.74 -13.35
C PRO A 29 2.49 5.55 -12.20
N VAL A 30 1.85 4.39 -12.18
CA VAL A 30 0.84 4.04 -11.18
C VAL A 30 1.40 2.92 -10.30
N PHE A 31 1.27 3.10 -8.99
CA PHE A 31 1.56 2.10 -8.00
C PHE A 31 0.27 1.73 -7.26
N THR A 32 -0.05 0.44 -7.22
CA THR A 32 -1.27 -0.08 -6.65
C THR A 32 -0.92 -1.06 -5.53
N LEU A 33 -1.52 -0.86 -4.35
CA LEU A 33 -1.48 -1.77 -3.22
C LEU A 33 -2.86 -2.38 -3.04
N SER A 34 -2.93 -3.71 -2.98
CA SER A 34 -4.14 -4.45 -2.63
C SER A 34 -3.91 -5.21 -1.33
N ALA A 35 -4.87 -5.13 -0.40
CA ALA A 35 -4.88 -5.89 0.84
C ALA A 35 -6.32 -6.21 1.25
N GLY A 36 -6.78 -7.43 0.94
CA GLY A 36 -8.16 -7.83 1.20
C GLY A 36 -9.18 -6.96 0.45
N ARG A 37 -9.92 -6.10 1.18
CA ARG A 37 -10.92 -5.17 0.62
C ARG A 37 -10.37 -3.76 0.38
N VAL A 38 -9.11 -3.51 0.75
CA VAL A 38 -8.48 -2.21 0.59
C VAL A 38 -7.68 -2.20 -0.72
N LEU A 39 -7.92 -1.16 -1.51
CA LEU A 39 -7.16 -0.86 -2.72
C LEU A 39 -6.68 0.59 -2.63
N VAL A 40 -5.38 0.80 -2.75
CA VAL A 40 -4.77 2.13 -2.76
C VAL A 40 -3.98 2.28 -4.05
N SER A 41 -4.30 3.29 -4.85
CA SER A 41 -3.55 3.64 -6.06
C SER A 41 -2.91 5.01 -5.91
N LEU A 42 -1.60 5.06 -6.09
CA LEU A 42 -0.77 6.25 -5.98
C LEU A 42 -0.10 6.52 -7.33
N THR A 43 -0.09 7.77 -7.75
CA THR A 43 0.78 8.21 -8.85
C THR A 43 2.16 8.49 -8.30
N LEU A 44 3.17 7.81 -8.83
CA LEU A 44 4.55 8.04 -8.42
C LEU A 44 5.23 9.08 -9.33
N PRO A 45 6.21 9.84 -8.81
CA PRO A 45 7.07 10.63 -9.67
C PRO A 45 7.85 9.72 -10.63
N GLU A 46 8.14 10.21 -11.84
CA GLU A 46 8.82 9.46 -12.93
C GLU A 46 10.16 8.83 -12.51
N ARG A 47 10.79 9.33 -11.43
CA ARG A 47 12.00 8.76 -10.84
C ARG A 47 11.81 8.49 -9.35
N LEU A 48 11.80 7.22 -8.99
CA LEU A 48 11.91 6.78 -7.61
C LEU A 48 13.35 7.01 -7.12
N ARG A 49 13.48 7.68 -5.97
CA ARG A 49 14.74 7.91 -5.27
C ARG A 49 14.68 7.19 -3.93
N ALA A 50 15.84 6.95 -3.32
CA ALA A 50 15.93 6.28 -2.02
C ALA A 50 15.07 6.96 -0.94
N GLU A 51 15.00 8.29 -0.97
CA GLU A 51 14.15 9.12 -0.10
C GLU A 51 12.66 8.78 -0.20
N HIS A 52 12.15 8.48 -1.40
CA HIS A 52 10.74 8.09 -1.59
C HIS A 52 10.45 6.71 -0.98
N VAL A 53 11.39 5.77 -1.09
CA VAL A 53 11.26 4.43 -0.51
C VAL A 53 11.33 4.49 1.02
N GLN A 54 12.24 5.30 1.55
CA GLN A 54 12.37 5.53 2.99
C GLN A 54 11.10 6.16 3.57
N PHE A 55 10.54 7.17 2.89
CA PHE A 55 9.26 7.77 3.27
C PHE A 55 8.13 6.74 3.29
N ALA A 56 8.00 5.92 2.25
CA ALA A 56 6.97 4.88 2.18
C ALA A 56 7.12 3.86 3.32
N ARG A 57 8.35 3.48 3.69
CA ARG A 57 8.62 2.57 4.81
C ARG A 57 8.20 3.16 6.14
N MET A 58 8.57 4.41 6.42
CA MET A 58 8.15 5.11 7.63
C MET A 58 6.63 5.24 7.72
N LEU A 59 5.96 5.56 6.61
CA LEU A 59 4.51 5.65 6.56
C LEU A 59 3.84 4.30 6.88
N ALA A 60 4.37 3.20 6.34
CA ALA A 60 3.86 1.86 6.61
C ALA A 60 4.02 1.45 8.09
N GLU A 61 5.16 1.79 8.71
CA GLU A 61 5.41 1.55 10.13
C GLU A 61 4.40 2.33 11.00
N GLN A 62 4.17 3.62 10.70
CA GLN A 62 3.20 4.46 11.40
C GLN A 62 1.76 3.96 11.22
N ALA A 63 1.38 3.59 10.00
CA ALA A 63 0.05 3.05 9.71
C ALA A 63 -0.20 1.73 10.46
N THR A 64 0.81 0.86 10.55
CA THR A 64 0.74 -0.38 11.32
C THR A 64 0.53 -0.11 12.81
N ALA A 65 1.32 0.80 13.39
CA ALA A 65 1.16 1.19 14.80
C ALA A 65 -0.24 1.76 15.08
N TYR A 66 -0.75 2.60 14.19
CA TYR A 66 -2.11 3.13 14.29
C TYR A 66 -3.17 2.03 14.20
N ALA A 67 -3.04 1.10 13.25
CA ALA A 67 -3.98 -0.02 13.09
C ALA A 67 -4.03 -0.91 14.35
N ILE A 68 -2.87 -1.22 14.94
CA ILE A 68 -2.79 -1.97 16.21
C ILE A 68 -3.52 -1.21 17.33
N GLU A 69 -3.34 0.10 17.43
CA GLU A 69 -3.99 0.90 18.46
C GLU A 69 -5.50 0.98 18.27
N VAL A 70 -5.97 1.14 17.03
CA VAL A 70 -7.40 1.06 16.69
C VAL A 70 -7.95 -0.30 17.07
N GLU A 71 -7.28 -1.39 16.70
CA GLU A 71 -7.72 -2.74 17.10
C GLU A 71 -7.76 -2.88 18.62
N ARG A 72 -6.75 -2.39 19.35
CA ARG A 72 -6.72 -2.43 20.82
C ARG A 72 -7.92 -1.69 21.44
N LEU A 73 -8.22 -0.49 20.93
CA LEU A 73 -9.32 0.34 21.42
C LEU A 73 -10.68 -0.31 21.16
N TYR A 74 -10.90 -0.86 19.97
CA TYR A 74 -12.22 -1.35 19.54
C TYR A 74 -12.46 -2.85 19.81
N ARG A 75 -11.42 -3.67 19.99
CA ARG A 75 -11.57 -5.10 20.32
C ARG A 75 -12.08 -5.31 21.75
N ASN A 76 -11.86 -4.34 22.66
CA ASN A 76 -12.41 -4.35 24.02
C ASN A 76 -13.86 -3.81 24.10
N GLY A 77 -14.31 -3.04 23.12
CA GLY A 77 -15.69 -2.50 23.08
C GLY A 77 -16.75 -3.54 22.66
N GLY A 78 -16.36 -4.57 21.91
CA GLY A 78 -17.26 -5.65 21.48
C GLY A 78 -17.63 -6.65 22.59
N ALA A 79 -16.78 -6.81 23.60
CA ALA A 79 -17.07 -7.64 24.77
C ALA A 79 -18.04 -6.94 25.74
N ALA A 80 -17.89 -5.63 25.94
CA ALA A 80 -18.78 -4.83 26.78
C ALA A 80 -20.22 -4.76 26.23
N ARG A 81 -20.40 -4.79 24.91
CA ARG A 81 -21.74 -4.76 24.27
C ARG A 81 -22.46 -6.12 24.22
N ARG A 82 -21.82 -7.22 24.66
CA ARG A 82 -22.47 -8.54 24.83
C ARG A 82 -22.83 -8.85 26.29
N ALA A 83 -22.51 -7.95 27.22
CA ALA A 83 -22.77 -8.09 28.65
C ALA A 83 -23.74 -7.02 29.20
N ALA A 84 -24.45 -6.30 28.33
CA ALA A 84 -25.46 -5.30 28.67
C ALA A 84 -26.81 -5.67 28.04
#